data_AF-A0A1M6UYP9-F1
#
_entry.id   AF-A0A1M6UYP9-F1
#
_cell.length_a   1.000
_cell.length_b   1.000
_cell.length_c   1.000
_cell.angle_alpha   90.00
_cell.angle_beta   90.00
_cell.angle_gamma   90.00
#
_symmetry.space_group_name_H-M   'P 1'
#
loop_
_entity.id
_entity.type
_entity.pdbx_description
1 polymer ?
#
loop_
_entity_poly.entity_id
_entity_poly.type
_entity_poly.pdbx_seq_one_letter_code
_entity_poly.pdbx_strand_id
1 'polypeptide(L)'
;MKIRQDFVTNSSSTSFIISMKDEFNKDRFLKGIGVEGLSPMSRIFEDLYEAVEQNKQDIMEYMKESRTSYRSVAEFLQEEHYDEETVKIVEKLLAEKRKVYYGKLSSDGYSAAEVYFCMESFLICEDSLYFNGKIGGW
;
A
#
# COMPACT_ATOMS: atom_id res chain seq x y z
N MET A 1 -19.57 15.07 29.07
CA MET A 1 -18.62 14.44 28.13
C MET A 1 -17.31 15.23 28.20
N LYS A 2 -16.17 14.59 28.49
CA LYS A 2 -14.84 15.21 28.45
C LYS A 2 -14.06 14.51 27.34
N ILE A 3 -13.80 15.19 26.24
CA ILE A 3 -12.96 14.69 25.14
C ILE A 3 -11.52 15.06 25.51
N ARG A 4 -10.66 14.07 25.77
CA ARG A 4 -9.22 14.28 25.89
C ARG A 4 -8.65 14.40 24.48
N GLN A 5 -8.03 15.54 24.17
CA GLN A 5 -7.36 15.81 22.89
C GLN A 5 -5.88 15.39 22.95
N ASP A 6 -5.61 14.17 23.41
CA ASP A 6 -4.29 13.57 23.17
C ASP A 6 -4.29 13.01 21.74
N PHE A 7 -4.46 13.91 20.76
CA PHE A 7 -4.40 13.58 19.33
C PHE A 7 -2.94 13.28 19.00
N VAL A 8 -2.62 11.99 18.91
CA VAL A 8 -1.46 11.54 18.17
C VAL A 8 -1.76 11.82 16.70
N THR A 9 -1.02 12.75 16.10
CA THR A 9 -1.09 12.98 14.64
C THR A 9 -0.52 11.74 14.00
N ASN A 10 -1.36 10.82 13.53
CA ASN A 10 -0.88 9.90 12.52
C ASN A 10 -0.50 10.72 11.29
N SER A 11 0.51 10.23 10.57
CA SER A 11 0.90 10.76 9.27
C SER A 11 -0.35 10.98 8.42
N SER A 12 -0.46 12.13 7.73
CA SER A 12 -1.60 12.46 6.86
C SER A 12 -1.78 11.48 5.69
N SER A 13 -0.85 10.54 5.53
CA SER A 13 -0.87 9.49 4.53
C SER A 13 -0.19 8.21 5.02
N THR A 14 -0.59 7.05 4.49
CA THR A 14 0.18 5.81 4.62
C THR A 14 0.62 5.36 3.24
N SER A 15 1.93 5.28 3.05
CA SER A 15 2.53 4.63 1.89
C SER A 15 2.23 3.13 1.85
N PHE A 16 2.13 2.58 0.65
CA PHE A 16 1.98 1.16 0.45
C PHE A 16 2.83 0.65 -0.71
N ILE A 17 3.10 -0.65 -0.67
CA ILE A 17 3.70 -1.44 -1.74
C ILE A 17 2.72 -2.53 -2.14
N ILE A 18 2.47 -2.70 -3.44
CA ILE A 18 1.58 -3.75 -3.94
C ILE A 18 2.14 -4.46 -5.16
N SER A 19 2.03 -5.79 -5.20
CA SER A 19 2.42 -6.63 -6.33
C SER A 19 1.48 -7.81 -6.49
N MET A 20 0.96 -7.98 -7.71
CA MET A 20 0.10 -9.11 -8.10
C MET A 20 0.82 -10.03 -9.08
N LYS A 21 0.56 -11.34 -9.01
CA LYS A 21 1.24 -12.33 -9.88
C LYS A 21 0.75 -12.16 -11.31
N ASP A 22 -0.54 -11.94 -11.44
CA ASP A 22 -1.21 -11.64 -12.69
C ASP A 22 -1.50 -10.14 -12.82
N GLU A 23 -2.15 -9.76 -13.91
CA GLU A 23 -2.65 -8.40 -14.11
C GLU A 23 -3.51 -7.93 -12.93
N PHE A 24 -3.24 -6.69 -12.52
CA PHE A 24 -3.92 -6.00 -11.43
C PHE A 24 -5.36 -5.68 -11.84
N ASN A 25 -6.34 -6.27 -11.17
CA ASN A 25 -7.75 -5.99 -11.37
C ASN A 25 -8.55 -6.21 -10.07
N LYS A 26 -9.76 -5.65 -10.03
CA LYS A 26 -10.62 -5.63 -8.85
C LYS A 26 -10.90 -7.03 -8.30
N ASP A 27 -11.37 -7.95 -9.13
CA ASP A 27 -11.80 -9.27 -8.68
C ASP A 27 -10.65 -10.07 -8.06
N ARG A 28 -9.45 -10.00 -8.67
CA ARG A 28 -8.27 -10.67 -8.14
C ARG A 28 -7.75 -10.00 -6.87
N PHE A 29 -7.82 -8.67 -6.79
CA PHE A 29 -7.45 -7.94 -5.58
C PHE A 29 -8.35 -8.35 -4.42
N LEU A 30 -9.68 -8.28 -4.60
CA LEU A 30 -10.66 -8.67 -3.59
C LEU A 30 -10.47 -10.11 -3.13
N LYS A 31 -10.27 -11.03 -4.08
CA LYS A 31 -9.95 -12.43 -3.75
C LYS A 31 -8.63 -12.55 -2.98
N GLY A 32 -7.60 -11.80 -3.39
CA GLY A 32 -6.28 -11.81 -2.78
C GLY A 32 -6.25 -11.26 -1.35
N ILE A 33 -7.22 -10.43 -0.96
CA ILE A 33 -7.39 -9.96 0.42
C ILE A 33 -8.43 -10.78 1.21
N GLY A 34 -8.97 -11.86 0.61
CA GLY A 34 -9.91 -12.77 1.26
C GLY A 34 -11.38 -12.36 1.23
N VAL A 35 -11.77 -11.39 0.38
CA VAL A 35 -13.17 -11.00 0.21
C VAL A 35 -13.84 -11.95 -0.78
N GLU A 36 -14.76 -12.77 -0.29
CA GLU A 36 -15.56 -13.70 -1.08
C GLU A 36 -17.05 -13.32 -1.07
N GLY A 37 -17.66 -13.27 -2.26
CA GLY A 37 -19.08 -13.01 -2.43
C GLY A 37 -19.50 -11.54 -2.23
N LEU A 38 -20.80 -11.30 -2.41
CA LEU A 38 -21.40 -9.98 -2.20
C LEU A 38 -21.78 -9.82 -0.72
N SER A 39 -21.21 -8.83 -0.07
CA SER A 39 -21.62 -8.42 1.28
C SER A 39 -21.61 -6.90 1.39
N PRO A 40 -22.37 -6.30 2.32
CA PRO A 40 -22.29 -4.86 2.57
C PRO A 40 -20.85 -4.38 2.89
N MET A 41 -20.00 -5.27 3.41
CA MET A 41 -18.60 -5.00 3.71
C MET A 41 -17.69 -5.05 2.47
N SER A 42 -18.07 -5.76 1.39
CA SER A 42 -17.25 -5.83 0.18
C SER A 42 -17.01 -4.45 -0.43
N ARG A 43 -17.99 -3.55 -0.28
CA ARG A 43 -17.91 -2.17 -0.77
C ARG A 43 -16.71 -1.40 -0.20
N ILE A 44 -16.36 -1.60 1.07
CA ILE A 44 -15.20 -0.93 1.68
C ILE A 44 -13.91 -1.36 0.97
N PHE A 45 -13.82 -2.62 0.59
CA PHE A 45 -12.65 -3.16 -0.12
C PHE A 45 -12.64 -2.84 -1.61
N GLU A 46 -13.82 -2.67 -2.22
CA GLU A 46 -13.94 -2.12 -3.57
C GLU A 46 -13.47 -0.67 -3.60
N ASP A 47 -13.88 0.15 -2.63
CA ASP A 47 -13.43 1.53 -2.47
C ASP A 47 -11.91 1.60 -2.18
N LEU A 48 -11.36 0.65 -1.41
CA LEU A 48 -9.92 0.51 -1.21
C LEU A 48 -9.19 0.17 -2.51
N TYR A 49 -9.73 -0.75 -3.31
CA TYR A 49 -9.16 -1.09 -4.62
C TYR A 49 -9.11 0.14 -5.51
N GLU A 50 -10.17 0.94 -5.57
CA GLU A 50 -10.21 2.16 -6.37
C GLU A 50 -9.17 3.18 -5.91
N ALA A 51 -9.03 3.38 -4.60
CA ALA A 51 -8.00 4.25 -4.03
C ALA A 51 -6.58 3.76 -4.36
N VAL A 52 -6.32 2.47 -4.24
CA VAL A 52 -5.03 1.87 -4.63
C VAL A 52 -4.80 2.03 -6.14
N GLU A 53 -5.82 1.77 -6.97
CA GLU A 53 -5.72 1.87 -8.43
C GLU A 53 -5.33 3.28 -8.87
N GLN A 54 -5.91 4.30 -8.24
CA GLN A 54 -5.67 5.73 -8.53
C GLN A 54 -4.32 6.23 -7.99
N ASN A 55 -3.89 5.73 -6.83
CA ASN A 55 -2.71 6.24 -6.13
C ASN A 55 -1.43 5.42 -6.36
N LYS A 56 -1.53 4.25 -7.01
CA LYS A 56 -0.36 3.42 -7.31
C LYS A 56 0.38 3.90 -8.56
N GLN A 57 1.69 3.77 -8.53
CA GLN A 57 2.58 3.99 -9.67
C GLN A 57 3.64 2.89 -9.68
N ASP A 58 4.19 2.55 -10.85
CA ASP A 58 5.30 1.61 -10.92
C ASP A 58 6.46 2.13 -10.06
N ILE A 59 7.03 1.28 -9.20
CA ILE A 59 8.02 1.73 -8.21
C ILE A 59 9.25 2.37 -8.87
N MET A 60 9.65 1.88 -10.04
CA MET A 60 10.80 2.41 -10.77
C MET A 60 10.48 3.75 -11.42
N GLU A 61 9.24 3.95 -11.86
CA GLU A 61 8.75 5.22 -12.39
C GLU A 61 8.62 6.26 -11.28
N TYR A 62 8.01 5.89 -10.16
CA TYR A 62 7.87 6.73 -8.97
C TYR A 62 9.22 7.25 -8.48
N MET A 63 10.23 6.37 -8.41
CA MET A 63 11.60 6.76 -8.04
C MET A 63 12.25 7.73 -9.02
N LYS A 64 11.98 7.61 -10.33
CA LYS A 64 12.54 8.50 -11.36
C LYS A 64 11.92 9.90 -11.33
N GLU A 65 10.65 9.98 -10.98
CA GLU A 65 9.91 11.24 -10.87
C GLU A 65 10.11 11.95 -9.53
N SER A 66 10.60 11.21 -8.52
CA SER A 66 10.99 11.79 -7.24
C SER A 66 12.05 12.88 -7.42
N ARG A 67 11.95 13.92 -6.59
CA ARG A 67 12.96 14.99 -6.52
C ARG A 67 14.30 14.48 -5.97
N THR A 68 14.27 13.37 -5.26
CA THR A 68 15.45 12.71 -4.69
C THR A 68 15.92 11.63 -5.65
N SER A 69 17.21 11.66 -6.01
CA SER A 69 17.81 10.60 -6.82
C SER A 69 18.22 9.44 -5.93
N TYR A 70 17.52 8.32 -6.07
CA TYR A 70 17.85 7.05 -5.41
C TYR A 70 18.69 6.18 -6.34
N ARG A 71 19.71 5.51 -5.80
CA ARG A 71 20.58 4.58 -6.56
C ARG A 71 19.95 3.20 -6.70
N SER A 72 19.04 2.84 -5.81
CA SER A 72 18.39 1.53 -5.78
C SER A 72 17.01 1.58 -5.11
N VAL A 73 16.19 0.55 -5.35
CA VAL A 73 14.90 0.39 -4.68
C VAL A 73 15.09 0.20 -3.17
N ALA A 74 16.17 -0.48 -2.75
CA ALA A 74 16.49 -0.64 -1.34
C ALA A 74 16.71 0.71 -0.63
N GLU A 75 17.52 1.60 -1.21
CA GLU A 75 17.75 2.94 -0.67
C GLU A 75 16.44 3.74 -0.58
N PHE A 76 15.62 3.71 -1.63
CA PHE A 76 14.31 4.36 -1.63
C PHE A 76 13.40 3.85 -0.50
N LEU A 77 13.26 2.53 -0.37
CA LEU A 77 12.37 1.93 0.63
C LEU A 77 12.86 2.16 2.07
N GLN A 78 14.18 2.20 2.28
CA GLN A 78 14.76 2.55 3.59
C GLN A 78 14.47 4.00 3.97
N GLU A 79 14.56 4.93 3.01
CA GLU A 79 14.20 6.34 3.22
C GLU A 79 12.69 6.52 3.46
N GLU A 80 11.83 5.70 2.83
CA GLU A 80 10.40 5.62 3.15
C GLU A 80 10.12 4.76 4.41
N HIS A 81 11.14 4.45 5.22
CA HIS A 81 11.06 3.78 6.51
C HIS A 81 10.51 2.34 6.49
N TYR A 82 10.67 1.59 5.40
CA TYR A 82 10.39 0.16 5.40
C TYR A 82 11.51 -0.66 6.05
N ASP A 83 11.15 -1.76 6.70
CA ASP A 83 12.10 -2.68 7.32
C ASP A 83 12.92 -3.48 6.29
N GLU A 84 14.06 -4.02 6.71
CA GLU A 84 14.96 -4.79 5.82
C GLU A 84 14.29 -6.02 5.21
N GLU A 85 13.31 -6.61 5.90
CA GLU A 85 12.55 -7.75 5.40
C GLU A 85 11.69 -7.34 4.20
N THR A 86 10.98 -6.23 4.31
CA THR A 86 10.20 -5.64 3.22
C THR A 86 11.08 -5.33 2.00
N VAL A 87 12.27 -4.76 2.23
CA VAL A 87 13.24 -4.49 1.16
C VAL A 87 13.62 -5.77 0.42
N LYS A 88 14.00 -6.83 1.15
CA LYS A 88 14.37 -8.13 0.57
C LYS A 88 13.24 -8.75 -0.23
N ILE A 89 12.00 -8.64 0.26
CA ILE A 89 10.81 -9.14 -0.45
C ILE A 89 10.63 -8.38 -1.77
N VAL A 90 10.71 -7.05 -1.76
CA VAL A 90 10.56 -6.25 -2.98
C VAL A 90 11.65 -6.53 -4.00
N GLU A 91 12.91 -6.63 -3.57
CA GLU A 91 14.02 -7.00 -4.46
C GLU A 91 13.80 -8.38 -5.09
N LYS A 92 13.30 -9.35 -4.32
CA LYS A 92 12.96 -10.68 -4.83
C LYS A 92 11.83 -10.61 -5.87
N LEU A 93 10.75 -9.86 -5.59
CA LEU A 93 9.63 -9.68 -6.54
C LEU A 93 10.10 -9.06 -7.86
N LEU A 94 10.97 -8.06 -7.79
CA LEU A 94 11.56 -7.42 -8.97
C LEU A 94 12.51 -8.37 -9.74
N ALA A 95 13.32 -9.17 -9.03
CA ALA A 95 14.18 -10.18 -9.63
C ALA A 95 13.38 -11.28 -10.36
N GLU A 96 12.18 -11.60 -9.85
CA GLU A 96 11.20 -12.48 -10.49
C GLU A 96 10.44 -11.82 -11.65
N LYS A 97 10.80 -10.58 -12.03
CA LYS A 97 10.15 -9.76 -13.08
C LYS A 97 8.67 -9.47 -12.80
N ARG A 98 8.25 -9.50 -11.54
CA ARG A 98 6.90 -9.08 -11.16
C ARG A 98 6.84 -7.55 -11.16
N LYS A 99 5.67 -7.01 -11.52
CA LYS A 99 5.41 -5.58 -11.36
C LYS A 99 5.24 -5.27 -9.89
N VAL A 100 5.92 -4.24 -9.42
CA VAL A 100 5.80 -3.73 -8.05
C VAL A 100 5.38 -2.28 -8.16
N TYR A 101 4.29 -1.95 -7.48
CA TYR A 101 3.75 -0.61 -7.42
C TYR A 101 3.97 -0.02 -6.03
N TYR A 102 4.16 1.29 -6.02
CA TYR A 102 4.25 2.12 -4.83
C TYR A 102 3.18 3.20 -4.88
N GLY A 103 2.60 3.56 -3.74
CA GLY A 103 1.62 4.63 -3.66
C GLY A 103 1.43 5.09 -2.23
N LYS A 104 0.53 6.07 -2.04
CA LYS A 104 0.14 6.57 -0.71
C LYS A 104 -1.37 6.69 -0.63
N LEU A 105 -1.97 6.21 0.45
CA LEU A 105 -3.35 6.47 0.83
C LEU A 105 -3.39 7.72 1.69
N SER A 106 -4.40 8.58 1.53
CA SER A 106 -4.47 9.86 2.23
C SER A 106 -5.66 9.99 3.18
N SER A 107 -5.45 10.74 4.26
CA SER A 107 -6.49 11.11 5.24
C SER A 107 -7.53 12.10 4.70
N ASP A 108 -7.21 12.76 3.58
CA ASP A 108 -8.14 13.56 2.77
C ASP A 108 -8.59 12.83 1.48
N GLY A 109 -8.41 11.50 1.47
CA GLY A 109 -8.82 10.61 0.39
C GLY A 109 -10.31 10.69 0.06
N TYR A 110 -10.66 10.30 -1.17
CA TYR A 110 -12.02 10.46 -1.67
C TYR A 110 -13.03 9.52 -0.99
N SER A 111 -12.59 8.33 -0.57
CA SER A 111 -13.44 7.31 0.02
C SER A 111 -13.18 7.13 1.51
N ALA A 112 -14.22 6.74 2.25
CA ALA A 112 -14.08 6.39 3.67
C ALA A 112 -13.11 5.21 3.88
N ALA A 113 -12.99 4.32 2.90
CA ALA A 113 -12.03 3.23 2.92
C ALA A 113 -10.59 3.75 2.88
N GLU A 114 -10.26 4.68 1.98
CA GLU A 114 -8.93 5.27 1.92
C GLU A 114 -8.55 5.95 3.24
N VAL A 115 -9.46 6.77 3.77
CA VAL A 115 -9.26 7.45 5.05
C VAL A 115 -9.10 6.46 6.20
N TYR A 116 -9.80 5.32 6.18
CA TYR A 116 -9.64 4.28 7.18
C TYR A 116 -8.28 3.59 7.07
N PHE A 117 -7.95 3.05 5.89
CA PHE A 117 -6.72 2.29 5.67
C PHE A 117 -5.46 3.16 5.72
N CYS A 118 -5.55 4.48 5.52
CA CYS A 118 -4.40 5.36 5.71
C CYS A 118 -4.03 5.51 7.19
N MET A 119 -4.90 5.12 8.13
CA MET A 119 -4.64 5.16 9.57
C MET A 119 -4.19 3.80 10.13
N GLU A 120 -4.26 2.75 9.32
CA GLU A 120 -4.02 1.37 9.72
C GLU A 120 -2.68 0.87 9.19
N SER A 121 -2.09 -0.09 9.90
CA SER A 121 -0.92 -0.85 9.43
C SER A 121 -1.38 -2.23 8.99
N PHE A 122 -1.07 -2.60 7.75
CA PHE A 122 -1.52 -3.87 7.17
C PHE A 122 -0.43 -4.55 6.36
N LEU A 123 -0.46 -5.88 6.38
CA LEU A 123 0.39 -6.74 5.57
C LEU A 123 -0.43 -7.95 5.12
N ILE A 124 -0.54 -8.12 3.81
CA ILE A 124 -1.20 -9.27 3.17
C ILE A 124 -0.16 -9.93 2.28
N CYS A 125 0.19 -11.16 2.63
CA CYS A 125 1.20 -11.97 1.97
C CYS A 125 0.58 -13.29 1.50
N GLU A 126 -0.22 -13.19 0.44
CA GLU A 126 -0.81 -14.36 -0.21
C GLU A 126 0.01 -14.77 -1.43
N ASP A 127 -0.16 -16.01 -1.88
CA ASP A 127 0.57 -16.52 -3.05
C ASP A 127 0.43 -15.61 -4.27
N SER A 128 -0.75 -15.02 -4.50
CA SER A 128 -1.02 -14.15 -5.65
C SER A 128 -0.84 -12.66 -5.39
N LEU A 129 -0.79 -12.23 -4.12
CA LEU A 129 -0.84 -10.81 -3.73
C LEU A 129 0.16 -10.55 -2.60
N TYR A 130 1.04 -9.59 -2.84
CA TYR A 130 1.79 -8.92 -1.78
C TYR A 130 1.25 -7.50 -1.66
N PHE A 131 0.71 -7.14 -0.50
CA PHE A 131 0.20 -5.80 -0.22
C PHE A 131 0.62 -5.37 1.18
N ASN A 132 1.48 -4.37 1.25
CA ASN A 132 2.15 -3.95 2.48
C ASN A 132 2.00 -2.44 2.68
N GLY A 133 1.28 -2.03 3.72
CA GLY A 133 1.19 -0.67 4.24
C GLY A 133 1.85 -0.51 5.62
N LYS A 134 2.62 -1.50 6.07
CA LYS A 134 3.38 -1.46 7.32
C LYS A 134 4.67 -0.67 7.10
N ILE A 135 4.61 0.61 7.36
CA ILE A 135 5.79 1.48 7.42
C ILE A 135 6.38 1.38 8.84
N GLY A 136 7.68 1.16 8.95
CA GLY A 136 8.43 1.07 10.20
C GLY A 136 8.58 2.44 10.85
N GLY A 137 7.48 2.99 11.36
CA GLY A 137 7.42 4.29 12.04
C GLY A 137 6.62 4.29 13.35
N TRP A 138 6.25 3.13 13.87
CA TRP A 138 5.54 2.96 15.15
C TRP A 138 6.08 1.78 15.95
#